data_AF-A0A9E5AZK6-F1
#
_entry.id   AF-A0A9E5AZK6-F1
#
_cell.length_a   1.000
_cell.length_b   1.000
_cell.length_c   1.000
_cell.angle_alpha   90.00
_cell.angle_beta   90.00
_cell.angle_gamma   90.00
#
_symmetry.space_group_name_H-M   'P 1'
#
loop_
_entity.id
_entity.type
_entity.pdbx_description
1 polymer ?
#
loop_
_entity_poly.entity_id
_entity_poly.type
_entity_poly.pdbx_seq_one_letter_code
_entity_poly.pdbx_strand_id
1 'polypeptide(L)' 'EVAMLEVGATNVGSIVQSFVLGRDYAKGDEKGLFAFGGSCVITIFQKDRIAFDADVLAQSADYIEIYAKMGDRLGAAPH' A
#
# COMPACT_ATOMS: atom_id res chain seq x y z
N GLU A 1 -4.31 10.48 8.97
CA GLU A 1 -4.80 10.22 7.59
C GLU A 1 -3.75 9.42 6.81
N VAL A 2 -4.13 8.81 5.69
CA VAL A 2 -3.24 8.07 4.79
C VAL A 2 -3.48 8.53 3.35
N ALA A 3 -2.40 8.74 2.60
CA ALA A 3 -2.46 8.90 1.16
C ALA A 3 -2.05 7.59 0.48
N MET A 4 -2.84 7.13 -0.48
CA MET A 4 -2.51 6.00 -1.35
C MET A 4 -2.24 6.51 -2.76
N LEU A 5 -1.08 6.16 -3.29
CA LEU A 5 -0.66 6.52 -4.64
C LEU A 5 -0.47 5.25 -5.46
N GLU A 6 -1.09 5.21 -6.62
CA GLU A 6 -0.94 4.14 -7.61
C GLU A 6 0.10 4.58 -8.63
N VAL A 7 1.17 3.79 -8.80
CA VAL A 7 2.28 4.14 -9.67
C VAL A 7 2.48 3.02 -10.70
N GLY A 8 2.37 3.38 -11.97
CA GLY A 8 2.75 2.49 -13.06
C GLY A 8 4.27 2.43 -13.20
N ALA A 9 4.81 1.25 -13.53
CA ALA A 9 6.19 1.08 -13.94
C ALA A 9 6.26 0.64 -15.41
N THR A 10 7.28 -0.14 -15.78
CA THR A 10 7.49 -0.58 -17.15
C THR A 10 6.27 -1.34 -17.68
N ASN A 11 5.78 -0.88 -18.85
CA ASN A 11 4.65 -1.45 -19.59
C ASN A 11 3.28 -1.32 -18.91
N VAL A 12 3.08 -0.40 -17.96
CA VAL A 12 1.72 -0.14 -17.44
C VAL A 12 0.90 0.66 -18.43
N GLY A 13 -0.13 0.02 -18.98
CA GLY A 13 -1.01 0.59 -20.00
C GLY A 13 -2.06 1.53 -19.44
N SER A 14 -2.56 1.29 -18.21
CA SER A 14 -3.53 2.16 -17.54
C SER A 14 -3.65 1.85 -16.04
N ILE A 15 -4.07 2.84 -15.25
CA ILE A 15 -4.53 2.69 -13.87
C ILE A 15 -6.00 3.04 -13.86
N VAL A 16 -6.87 2.10 -13.47
CA VAL A 16 -8.32 2.30 -13.48
C VAL A 16 -8.83 2.21 -12.05
N GLN A 17 -9.43 3.30 -11.57
CA GLN A 17 -10.02 3.37 -10.24
C GLN A 17 -11.51 3.01 -10.34
N SER A 18 -11.94 1.99 -9.60
CA SER A 18 -13.33 1.55 -9.54
C SER A 18 -14.07 2.06 -8.29
N PHE A 19 -13.37 2.73 -7.38
CA PHE A 19 -13.99 3.32 -6.20
C PHE A 19 -14.91 4.50 -6.52
N VAL A 20 -15.91 4.70 -5.68
CA VAL A 20 -16.93 5.74 -5.75
C VAL A 20 -16.67 6.72 -4.62
N LEU A 21 -16.52 7.99 -4.97
CA LEU A 21 -16.27 9.05 -4.00
C LEU A 21 -17.42 9.15 -2.98
N GLY A 22 -17.07 9.24 -1.69
CA GLY A 22 -18.05 9.38 -0.60
C GLY A 22 -18.69 8.06 -0.15
N ARG A 23 -18.34 6.93 -0.76
CA ARG A 23 -18.72 5.60 -0.27
C ARG A 23 -17.68 5.08 0.72
N ASP A 24 -18.15 4.41 1.78
CA ASP A 24 -17.30 3.66 2.70
C ASP A 24 -16.87 2.31 2.10
N TYR A 25 -15.62 1.92 2.37
CA TYR A 25 -15.00 0.69 1.90
C TYR A 25 -14.41 -0.09 3.07
N ALA A 26 -14.61 -1.42 3.07
CA ALA A 26 -14.02 -2.34 4.03
C ALA A 26 -12.62 -2.81 3.60
N LYS A 27 -11.85 -3.35 4.55
CA LYS A 27 -10.57 -3.98 4.25
C LYS A 27 -10.80 -5.17 3.30
N GLY A 28 -10.15 -5.12 2.14
CA GLY A 28 -10.25 -6.15 1.10
C GLY A 28 -11.22 -5.80 -0.03
N ASP A 29 -11.97 -4.70 0.08
CA ASP A 29 -12.79 -4.22 -1.03
C ASP A 29 -11.91 -3.74 -2.20
N GLU A 30 -12.47 -3.86 -3.40
CA GLU A 30 -11.80 -3.43 -4.63
C GLU A 30 -11.67 -1.90 -4.69
N LYS A 31 -10.45 -1.43 -4.94
CA LYS A 31 -10.17 -0.01 -5.22
C LYS A 31 -10.08 0.29 -6.73
N GLY A 32 -9.57 -0.66 -7.49
CA GLY A 32 -9.22 -0.52 -8.89
C GLY A 32 -8.21 -1.56 -9.35
N LEU A 33 -7.68 -1.37 -10.56
CA LEU A 33 -6.73 -2.28 -11.19
C LEU A 33 -5.66 -1.55 -11.99
N PHE A 34 -4.52 -2.23 -12.17
CA PHE A 34 -3.48 -1.87 -13.13
C PHE A 34 -3.63 -2.74 -14.39
N ALA A 35 -3.69 -2.11 -15.56
CA ALA A 35 -3.82 -2.82 -16.83
C ALA A 35 -2.45 -2.99 -17.49
N PHE A 36 -1.96 -4.25 -17.50
CA PHE A 36 -0.69 -4.69 -18.09
C PHE A 36 0.56 -4.12 -17.40
N GLY A 37 1.70 -4.83 -17.41
CA GLY A 37 2.97 -4.33 -16.86
C GLY A 37 3.15 -4.40 -15.34
N GLY A 38 4.33 -3.97 -14.88
CA GLY A 38 4.70 -3.92 -13.46
C GLY A 38 4.18 -2.65 -12.80
N SER A 39 3.61 -2.74 -11.61
CA SER A 39 3.02 -1.59 -10.90
C SER A 39 3.33 -1.68 -9.41
N CYS A 40 3.18 -0.55 -8.70
CA CYS A 40 3.23 -0.54 -7.26
C CYS A 40 2.22 0.44 -6.65
N VAL A 41 1.95 0.25 -5.37
CA VAL A 41 1.14 1.15 -4.55
C VAL A 41 2.02 1.69 -3.44
N ILE A 42 2.02 3.01 -3.26
CA ILE A 42 2.72 3.69 -2.16
C ILE A 42 1.67 4.18 -1.16
N THR A 43 1.87 3.85 0.11
CA THR A 43 1.07 4.38 1.22
C THR A 43 1.93 5.36 2.03
N ILE A 44 1.41 6.57 2.23
CA ILE A 44 2.07 7.62 3.01
C ILE A 44 1.19 7.92 4.22
N PHE A 45 1.78 7.79 5.39
CA PHE A 45 1.12 8.05 6.66
C PHE A 45 1.67 9.35 7.25
N GLN A 46 0.84 10.09 7.97
CA GLN A 46 1.36 11.16 8.82
C GLN A 46 2.34 10.58 9.84
N LYS A 47 3.30 11.40 10.25
CA LYS A 47 4.29 11.04 11.27
C LYS A 47 3.59 10.45 12.51
N ASP A 48 4.16 9.37 13.02
CA ASP A 48 3.74 8.66 14.24
C ASP A 48 2.31 8.06 14.20
N ARG A 49 1.70 7.91 13.01
CA ARG A 49 0.37 7.27 12.86
C ARG A 49 0.39 5.75 12.77
N ILE A 50 1.56 5.15 12.55
CA ILE A 50 1.74 3.70 12.44
C ILE A 50 2.95 3.32 13.29
N ALA A 51 2.75 2.37 14.20
CA ALA A 51 3.82 1.61 14.82
C ALA A 51 4.10 0.40 13.91
N PHE A 52 5.22 0.45 13.18
CA PHE A 52 5.63 -0.63 12.27
C PHE A 52 6.13 -1.85 13.05
N ASP A 53 5.87 -3.04 12.50
CA ASP A 53 6.36 -4.28 13.10
C ASP A 53 7.91 -4.32 13.04
N ALA A 54 8.52 -5.00 14.03
CA ALA A 54 9.96 -4.92 14.26
C ALA A 54 10.80 -5.50 13.12
N ASP A 55 10.29 -6.52 12.42
CA ASP A 55 10.91 -7.12 11.24
C ASP A 55 10.91 -6.15 10.06
N VAL A 56 9.81 -5.41 9.83
CA VAL A 56 9.73 -4.37 8.81
C VAL A 56 10.79 -3.29 9.06
N LEU A 57 10.91 -2.84 10.32
CA LEU A 57 11.90 -1.83 10.70
C LEU A 57 13.34 -2.33 10.51
N ALA A 58 13.63 -3.57 10.92
CA ALA A 58 14.96 -4.16 10.80
C ALA A 58 15.40 -4.29 9.34
N GLN A 59 14.56 -4.88 8.48
CA GLN A 59 14.87 -5.03 7.06
C GLN A 59 14.97 -3.67 6.34
N SER A 60 14.12 -2.71 6.72
CA SER A 60 14.17 -1.35 6.16
C SER A 60 15.47 -0.61 6.52
N ALA A 61 15.98 -0.80 7.74
CA ALA A 61 17.26 -0.20 8.17
C ALA A 61 18.45 -0.72 7.34
N ASP A 62 18.35 -1.94 6.84
CA ASP A 62 19.35 -2.59 5.98
C ASP A 62 19.06 -2.41 4.47
N TYR A 63 18.04 -1.62 4.10
CA TYR A 63 17.59 -1.40 2.71
C TYR A 63 17.18 -2.68 1.97
N ILE A 64 16.63 -3.65 2.69
CA ILE A 64 16.21 -4.95 2.15
C ILE A 64 14.71 -4.92 1.83
N GLU A 65 14.37 -5.32 0.59
CA GLU A 65 12.99 -5.54 0.18
C GLU A 65 12.44 -6.84 0.78
N ILE A 66 11.22 -6.78 1.30
CA ILE A 66 10.55 -7.92 1.93
C ILE A 66 9.45 -8.44 1.01
N TYR A 67 9.42 -9.76 0.80
CA TYR A 67 8.29 -10.39 0.14
C TYR A 67 7.08 -10.49 1.09
N ALA A 68 6.14 -9.55 0.97
CA ALA A 68 4.90 -9.52 1.74
C ALA A 68 3.76 -10.23 1.00
N LYS A 69 3.07 -11.14 1.68
CA LYS A 69 1.88 -11.84 1.19
C LYS A 69 0.61 -11.09 1.59
N MET A 70 -0.47 -11.31 0.85
CA MET A 70 -1.78 -10.79 1.22
C MET A 70 -2.16 -11.30 2.62
N GLY A 71 -2.46 -10.36 3.52
CA GLY A 71 -2.81 -10.65 4.91
C GLY A 71 -1.67 -10.43 5.90
N ASP A 72 -0.42 -10.32 5.42
CA ASP A 72 0.71 -9.98 6.29
C ASP A 72 0.51 -8.60 6.94
N ARG A 73 1.03 -8.46 8.16
CA ARG A 73 0.87 -7.23 8.94
C ARG A 73 2.09 -6.35 8.75
N LEU A 74 1.85 -5.10 8.36
CA LEU A 74 2.87 -4.05 8.27
C LEU A 74 3.14 -3.40 9.64
N GLY A 75 2.09 -3.26 10.43
CA GLY A 75 2.10 -2.55 11.71
C GLY A 75 0.67 -2.30 12.19
N ALA A 76 0.53 -1.50 13.23
CA ALA A 76 -0.75 -1.08 13.80
C ALA A 76 -0.78 0.42 14.06
N ALA A 77 -1.98 1.02 14.07
CA ALA A 77 -2.14 2.36 14.60
C ALA A 77 -1.83 2.33 16.11
N PRO A 78 -0.96 3.22 16.62
CA PRO A 78 -0.70 3.30 18.04
C PRO A 78 -1.97 3.72 18.79
N HIS A 79 -2.12 3.21 20.01
CA HIS A 79 -3.19 3.59 20.94
C HIS A 79 -3.10 5.06 21.33
#